data_AF-A0A5D0I897-F1
#
_entry.id   AF-A0A5D0I897-F1
#
_cell.length_a   1.000
_cell.length_b   1.000
_cell.length_c   1.000
_cell.angle_alpha   90.00
_cell.angle_beta   90.00
_cell.angle_gamma   90.00
#
_symmetry.space_group_name_H-M   'P 1'
#
loop_
_entity.id
_entity.type
_entity.pdbx_description
1 polymer ?
#
loop_
_entity_poly.entity_id
_entity_poly.type
_entity_poly.pdbx_seq_one_letter_code
_entity_poly.pdbx_strand_id
1 'polypeptide(L)'
;DVLEHVSYPDTILKEIKIKLKQNGVVISSIPNVRYHSAMYNFLFKKDWKYAKSGVMDYTHLRFFTSKSIKRMYMNAGYSIVHHKGINKTKSIKPYFLNILFLFTA
;
A
#
# COMPACT_ATOMS: atom_id res chain seq x y z
N ASP A 1 8.34 2.80 1.76
CA ASP A 1 9.29 3.03 0.67
C ASP A 1 10.43 2.04 0.64
N VAL A 2 10.09 0.75 0.58
CA VAL A 2 11.02 -0.32 0.17
C VAL A 2 10.24 -1.46 -0.48
N LEU A 3 9.17 -1.93 0.19
CA LEU A 3 8.48 -3.18 -0.18
C LEU A 3 7.75 -3.12 -1.54
N GLU A 4 7.42 -1.93 -2.01
CA GLU A 4 6.88 -1.71 -3.36
C GLU A 4 7.93 -1.68 -4.47
N HIS A 5 9.22 -1.51 -4.14
CA HIS A 5 10.34 -1.47 -5.10
C HIS A 5 11.02 -2.83 -5.32
N VAL A 6 10.53 -3.90 -4.68
CA VAL A 6 11.15 -5.22 -4.71
C VAL A 6 10.21 -6.25 -5.32
N SER A 7 10.78 -7.20 -6.06
CA SER A 7 10.01 -8.25 -6.73
C SER A 7 9.33 -9.20 -5.73
N TYR A 8 10.00 -9.56 -4.63
CA TYR A 8 9.52 -10.57 -3.67
C TYR A 8 9.53 -10.03 -2.23
N PRO A 9 8.59 -9.12 -1.88
CA PRO A 9 8.56 -8.47 -0.57
C PRO A 9 8.30 -9.44 0.59
N ASP A 10 7.58 -10.53 0.34
CA ASP A 10 7.31 -11.58 1.34
C ASP A 10 8.57 -12.34 1.76
N THR A 11 9.51 -12.58 0.83
CA THR A 11 10.81 -13.19 1.12
C THR A 11 11.63 -12.30 2.06
N ILE A 12 11.71 -11.01 1.73
CA ILE A 12 12.43 -10.02 2.56
C ILE A 12 11.83 -9.95 3.97
N LEU A 13 10.50 -9.98 4.09
CA LEU A 13 9.85 -10.01 5.41
C LEU A 13 10.21 -11.27 6.19
N LYS A 14 10.26 -12.45 5.57
CA LYS A 14 10.68 -13.69 6.26
C LYS A 14 12.13 -13.60 6.73
N GLU A 15 13.03 -13.03 5.93
CA GLU A 15 14.43 -12.81 6.32
C GLU A 15 14.59 -11.81 7.46
N ILE A 16 13.82 -10.70 7.43
CA ILE A 16 13.78 -9.73 8.53
C ILE A 16 13.33 -10.42 9.82
N LYS A 17 12.31 -11.29 9.74
CA LYS A 17 11.76 -12.00 10.90
C LYS A 17 12.82 -12.80 11.67
N ILE A 18 13.72 -13.48 10.95
CA ILE A 18 14.80 -14.29 11.55
C ILE A 18 15.80 -13.41 12.31
N LYS A 19 15.91 -12.13 11.94
CA LYS A 19 16.83 -11.15 12.56
C LYS A 19 16.18 -10.36 13.69
N LEU A 20 14.87 -10.47 13.89
CA LEU A 20 14.15 -9.75 14.94
C LEU A 20 14.33 -10.42 16.30
N LYS A 21 14.44 -9.60 17.35
CA LYS A 21 14.27 -10.07 18.74
C LYS A 21 12.82 -10.53 18.96
N GLN A 22 12.58 -11.31 20.02
CA GLN A 22 11.27 -11.88 20.36
C GLN A 22 10.11 -10.87 20.34
N ASN A 23 10.34 -9.62 20.74
CA ASN A 23 9.35 -8.53 20.76
C ASN A 23 9.66 -7.41 19.75
N GLY A 24 10.51 -7.71 18.76
CA GLY A 24 10.86 -6.77 17.70
C GLY A 24 9.67 -6.51 16.78
N VAL A 25 9.54 -5.27 16.32
CA VAL A 25 8.48 -4.86 15.40
C VAL A 25 9.06 -4.38 14.08
N VAL A 26 8.34 -4.64 12.99
CA VAL A 26 8.62 -4.04 11.69
C VAL A 26 7.71 -2.83 11.53
N ILE A 27 8.31 -1.69 11.21
CA ILE A 27 7.60 -0.45 10.88
C ILE A 27 7.82 -0.20 9.39
N SER A 28 6.73 0.00 8.65
CA SER A 28 6.77 0.23 7.20
C SER A 28 5.75 1.29 6.77
N SER A 29 6.14 2.15 5.84
CA SER A 29 5.23 2.92 5.00
C SER A 29 5.09 2.22 3.65
N ILE A 30 3.86 2.01 3.19
CA ILE A 30 3.57 1.33 1.91
C ILE A 30 2.48 2.11 1.17
N PRO A 31 2.68 2.49 -0.10
CA PRO A 31 1.65 3.17 -0.90
C PRO A 31 0.39 2.33 -1.07
N ASN A 32 -0.78 2.98 -0.97
CA ASN A 32 -2.07 2.37 -1.25
C ASN A 32 -2.54 2.75 -2.66
N VAL A 33 -2.59 1.79 -3.57
CA VAL A 33 -3.04 1.98 -4.96
C VAL A 33 -4.50 2.44 -5.04
N ARG A 34 -5.30 2.17 -4.00
CA ARG A 34 -6.68 2.68 -3.89
C ARG A 34 -6.77 4.16 -3.53
N TYR A 35 -5.64 4.85 -3.39
CA TYR A 35 -5.66 6.29 -3.20
C TYR A 35 -6.37 6.97 -4.36
N HIS A 36 -7.24 7.93 -4.04
CA HIS A 36 -8.23 8.49 -4.95
C HIS A 36 -7.68 8.99 -6.30
N SER A 37 -6.48 9.57 -6.34
CA SER A 37 -5.88 10.07 -7.57
C SER A 37 -5.52 8.93 -8.53
N ALA A 38 -4.95 7.84 -8.03
CA ALA A 38 -4.65 6.65 -8.82
C ALA A 38 -5.94 6.01 -9.35
N MET A 39 -6.96 5.87 -8.49
CA MET A 39 -8.23 5.28 -8.90
C MET A 39 -9.04 6.16 -9.86
N TYR A 40 -8.94 7.48 -9.74
CA TYR A 40 -9.55 8.40 -10.70
C TYR A 40 -8.93 8.27 -12.10
N ASN A 41 -7.59 8.25 -12.18
CA ASN A 41 -6.89 8.05 -13.45
C ASN A 41 -7.24 6.69 -14.06
N PHE A 42 -7.26 5.63 -13.25
CA PHE A 42 -7.59 4.29 -13.74
C PHE A 42 -9.04 4.18 -14.25
N LEU A 43 -10.05 4.58 -13.47
CA LEU A 43 -11.45 4.36 -13.86
C LEU A 43 -11.97 5.37 -14.89
N PHE A 44 -11.68 6.67 -14.68
CA PHE A 44 -12.30 7.72 -15.49
C PHE A 44 -11.44 8.11 -16.68
N LYS A 45 -10.11 8.15 -16.51
CA LYS A 45 -9.20 8.42 -17.64
C LYS A 45 -8.79 7.16 -18.39
N LYS A 46 -9.08 5.97 -17.85
CA LYS A 46 -8.69 4.68 -18.44
C LYS A 46 -7.18 4.60 -18.69
N ASP A 47 -6.39 5.19 -17.79
CA ASP A 47 -4.95 5.36 -17.95
C ASP A 47 -4.19 4.83 -16.72
N TRP A 48 -3.05 4.20 -16.95
CA TRP A 48 -2.14 3.66 -15.93
C TRP A 48 -0.73 4.24 -16.10
N LYS A 49 -0.67 5.56 -16.18
CA LYS A 49 0.59 6.29 -16.38
C LYS A 49 1.42 6.36 -15.10
N TYR A 50 2.65 5.86 -15.18
CA TYR A 50 3.64 6.04 -14.14
C TYR A 50 4.09 7.51 -14.03
N ALA A 51 4.52 7.89 -12.83
CA ALA A 51 4.95 9.23 -12.45
C ALA A 51 6.35 9.20 -11.82
N LYS A 52 6.98 10.37 -11.67
CA LYS A 52 8.30 10.48 -11.02
C LYS A 52 8.27 10.26 -9.51
N SER A 53 7.08 10.25 -8.89
CA SER A 53 6.89 10.08 -7.45
C SER A 53 5.45 9.72 -7.12
N GLY A 54 5.23 9.31 -5.86
CA GLY A 54 3.91 9.03 -5.29
C GLY A 54 3.44 7.59 -5.56
N VAL A 55 2.13 7.33 -5.45
CA VAL A 55 1.57 5.97 -5.57
C VAL A 55 1.93 5.30 -6.91
N MET A 56 2.04 6.10 -7.97
CA MET A 56 2.34 5.67 -9.33
C MET A 56 3.82 5.85 -9.69
N ASP A 57 4.73 5.90 -8.72
CA ASP A 57 6.17 6.01 -8.99
C ASP A 57 6.63 4.92 -9.97
N TYR A 58 7.38 5.30 -11.01
CA TYR A 58 7.88 4.37 -12.04
C TYR A 58 8.82 3.30 -11.49
N THR A 59 9.38 3.50 -10.30
CA THR A 59 10.23 2.52 -9.62
C THR A 59 9.43 1.49 -8.81
N HIS A 60 8.09 1.63 -8.71
CA HIS A 60 7.25 0.64 -8.03
C HIS A 60 7.06 -0.60 -8.91
N LEU A 61 7.52 -1.74 -8.40
CA LEU A 61 7.31 -3.08 -8.98
C LEU A 61 6.04 -3.75 -8.45
N ARG A 62 5.53 -3.30 -7.30
CA ARG A 62 4.34 -3.87 -6.63
C ARG A 62 3.37 -2.77 -6.22
N PHE A 63 2.08 -3.04 -6.41
CA PHE A 63 0.99 -2.17 -5.95
C PHE A 63 0.19 -2.87 -4.85
N PHE A 64 -0.13 -2.13 -3.79
CA PHE A 64 -0.83 -2.69 -2.65
C PHE A 64 -2.13 -1.96 -2.33
N THR A 65 -3.05 -2.70 -1.73
CA THR A 65 -4.23 -2.19 -1.02
C THR A 65 -4.02 -2.40 0.48
N SER A 66 -4.79 -1.73 1.33
CA SER A 66 -4.76 -2.02 2.79
C SER A 66 -4.94 -3.52 3.09
N LYS A 67 -5.85 -4.19 2.37
CA LYS A 67 -6.08 -5.64 2.53
C LYS A 67 -4.87 -6.47 2.10
N SER A 68 -4.23 -6.14 0.98
CA SER A 68 -3.06 -6.92 0.52
C SER A 68 -1.82 -6.66 1.35
N ILE A 69 -1.64 -5.46 1.93
CA ILE A 69 -0.59 -5.18 2.92
C ILE A 69 -0.75 -6.12 4.11
N LYS A 70 -1.94 -6.13 4.75
CA LYS A 70 -2.20 -6.99 5.91
C LYS A 70 -1.95 -8.47 5.57
N ARG A 71 -2.46 -8.93 4.43
CA ARG A 71 -2.26 -10.31 3.96
C ARG A 71 -0.79 -10.66 3.73
N MET A 72 0.00 -9.76 3.15
CA MET A 72 1.44 -9.97 2.94
C MET A 72 2.16 -10.22 4.27
N TYR A 73 1.91 -9.38 5.27
CA TYR A 73 2.48 -9.55 6.61
C TYR A 73 2.01 -10.83 7.31
N MET A 74 0.71 -11.14 7.26
CA MET A 74 0.17 -12.38 7.84
C MET A 74 0.78 -13.62 7.19
N ASN A 75 0.94 -13.62 5.87
CA ASN A 75 1.57 -14.72 5.13
C ASN A 75 3.07 -14.86 5.42
N ALA A 76 3.76 -13.78 5.80
CA ALA A 76 5.12 -13.81 6.31
C ALA A 76 5.20 -14.18 7.81
N GLY A 77 4.06 -14.50 8.43
CA GLY A 77 3.95 -14.93 9.82
C GLY A 77 4.01 -13.80 10.85
N TYR A 78 3.72 -12.56 10.45
CA TYR A 78 3.60 -11.43 11.36
C TYR A 78 2.17 -11.27 11.87
N SER A 79 2.02 -10.74 13.08
CA SER A 79 0.76 -10.18 13.56
C SER A 79 0.72 -8.68 13.30
N ILE A 80 -0.45 -8.15 12.96
CA ILE A 80 -0.63 -6.71 12.73
C ILE A 80 -0.94 -6.04 14.07
N VAL A 81 0.02 -5.27 14.59
CA VAL A 81 -0.17 -4.47 15.81
C VAL A 81 -0.89 -3.15 15.50
N HIS A 82 -0.51 -2.47 14.42
CA HIS A 82 -1.10 -1.20 14.01
C HIS A 82 -1.10 -1.06 12.49
N HIS A 83 -2.20 -0.56 11.92
CA HIS A 83 -2.30 -0.26 10.49
C HIS A 83 -3.23 0.94 10.27
N LYS A 84 -2.66 2.06 9.84
CA LYS A 84 -3.38 3.33 9.66
C LYS A 84 -2.89 4.04 8.41
N GLY A 85 -3.83 4.64 7.68
CA GLY A 85 -3.51 5.53 6.56
C GLY A 85 -2.89 6.84 7.04
N ILE A 86 -1.88 7.30 6.31
CA ILE A 86 -1.24 8.62 6.50
C ILE A 86 -1.70 9.57 5.40
N ASN A 87 -1.54 10.89 5.60
CA ASN A 87 -1.82 11.92 4.59
C ASN A 87 -3.25 11.88 4.03
N LYS A 88 -4.24 11.96 4.92
CA LYS A 88 -5.65 12.09 4.51
C LYS A 88 -5.82 13.34 3.65
N THR A 89 -6.46 13.18 2.51
CA THR A 89 -6.84 14.32 1.65
C THR A 89 -7.84 15.21 2.38
N LYS A 90 -7.66 16.53 2.27
CA LYS A 90 -8.62 17.53 2.79
C LYS A 90 -9.83 17.70 1.86
N SER A 91 -9.78 17.12 0.66
CA SER A 91 -10.84 17.26 -0.33
C SER A 91 -12.02 16.33 -0.02
N ILE A 92 -13.24 16.83 -0.23
CA ILE A 92 -14.49 16.07 -0.07
C ILE A 92 -14.78 15.21 -1.32
N LYS A 93 -14.28 15.60 -2.50
CA LYS A 93 -14.46 14.89 -3.78
C LYS A 93 -14.22 13.36 -3.69
N PRO A 94 -13.14 12.87 -3.04
CA PRO A 94 -12.93 11.43 -2.87
C PRO A 94 -14.00 10.71 -2.04
N TYR A 95 -14.73 11.40 -1.16
CA TYR A 95 -15.84 10.81 -0.41
C TYR A 95 -17.04 10.50 -1.31
N PHE A 96 -17.32 11.33 -2.32
CA PHE A 96 -18.33 11.02 -3.33
C PHE A 96 -17.90 9.87 -4.23
N LEU A 97 -16.63 9.86 -4.61
CA LEU A 97 -16.02 8.75 -5.33
C LEU A 97 -16.02 7.43 -4.52
N ASN A 98 -15.97 7.49 -3.19
CA ASN A 98 -16.00 6.31 -2.33
C ASN A 98 -17.28 5.46 -2.47
N ILE A 99 -18.39 6.08 -2.89
CA ILE A 99 -19.63 5.36 -3.22
C ILE A 99 -19.38 4.42 -4.40
N LEU A 100 -18.65 4.89 -5.43
CA LEU A 100 -18.25 4.09 -6.58
C LEU A 100 -17.13 3.09 -6.24
N PHE A 101 -16.31 3.40 -5.22
CA PHE A 101 -15.19 2.56 -4.78
C PHE A 101 -15.52 1.57 -3.64
N LEU A 102 -16.79 1.30 -3.34
CA LEU A 102 -17.19 0.32 -2.31
C LEU A 102 -16.66 0.65 -0.89
N PHE A 103 -16.60 1.92 -0.50
CA PHE A 103 -16.36 2.39 0.89
C PHE A 103 -15.11 1.84 1.62
N THR A 104 -14.04 1.44 0.92
CA THR A 104 -12.88 0.76 1.55
C THR A 104 -11.53 1.48 1.35
N ALA A 105 -11.53 2.78 1.08
CA ALA A 105 -10.30 3.58 0.95
C ALA A 105 -9.80 4.12 2.29
#